data_AF-A0A257Q5C0-F1
#
_entry.id   AF-A0A257Q5C0-F1
#
_cell.length_a   1.000
_cell.length_b   1.000
_cell.length_c   1.000
_cell.angle_alpha   90.00
_cell.angle_beta   90.00
_cell.angle_gamma   90.00
#
_symmetry.space_group_name_H-M   'P 1'
#
loop_
_entity.id
_entity.type
_entity.pdbx_description
1 polymer ?
#
loop_
_entity_poly.entity_id
_entity_poly.type
_entity_poly.pdbx_seq_one_letter_code
_entity_poly.pdbx_strand_id
1 'polypeptide(L)'
;MNHVFKLVWNRALGMLVPVPEVVTSPGRGGRRMPRRARRKVAAQGRVLAAGAIPLSMVLFPLSAVALPTGGQVVSGQATLQTTGSTLNVNQTSQNATINYQSFNVGANETVNFRQ
;
A
#
# COMPACT_ATOMS: atom_id res chain seq x y z
N MET A 1 -21.49 11.77 14.87
CA MET A 1 -21.87 10.34 14.75
C MET A 1 -21.00 9.54 15.72
N ASN A 2 -21.60 8.76 16.62
CA ASN A 2 -20.92 8.05 17.72
C ASN A 2 -20.27 6.76 17.22
N HIS A 3 -18.95 6.60 17.42
CA HIS A 3 -18.21 5.36 17.14
C HIS A 3 -17.83 4.72 18.47
N VAL A 4 -18.72 3.88 19.02
CA VAL A 4 -18.47 3.20 20.28
C VAL A 4 -18.32 1.70 20.01
N PHE A 5 -17.08 1.22 20.00
CA PHE A 5 -16.74 -0.19 19.84
C PHE A 5 -15.52 -0.54 20.70
N LYS A 6 -15.40 -1.81 21.10
CA LYS A 6 -14.23 -2.33 21.83
C LYS A 6 -13.42 -3.21 20.90
N LEU A 7 -12.10 -3.05 20.94
CA LEU A 7 -11.18 -3.93 20.22
C LEU A 7 -10.83 -5.12 21.11
N VAL A 8 -11.09 -6.33 20.63
CA VAL A 8 -10.77 -7.57 21.34
C VAL A 8 -9.68 -8.31 20.57
N TRP A 9 -8.61 -8.71 21.27
CA TRP A 9 -7.54 -9.50 20.69
C TRP A 9 -7.98 -10.95 20.45
N ASN A 10 -8.04 -11.37 19.18
CA ASN A 10 -8.35 -12.75 18.83
C ASN A 10 -7.06 -13.58 18.70
N ARG A 11 -6.89 -14.57 19.59
CA ARG A 11 -5.70 -15.43 19.62
C ARG A 11 -5.60 -16.41 18.45
N ALA A 12 -6.72 -16.78 17.82
CA ALA A 12 -6.72 -17.69 16.68
C ALA A 12 -6.31 -16.98 15.37
N LEU A 13 -6.63 -15.69 15.26
CA LEU A 13 -6.35 -14.88 14.07
C LEU A 13 -5.13 -13.96 14.24
N GLY A 14 -4.64 -13.77 15.48
CA GLY A 14 -3.49 -12.91 15.76
C GLY A 14 -3.72 -11.42 15.50
N MET A 15 -4.98 -10.96 15.57
CA MET A 15 -5.35 -9.58 15.25
C MET A 15 -6.41 -9.01 16.20
N LEU A 16 -6.51 -7.67 16.23
CA LEU A 16 -7.58 -6.96 16.92
C LEU A 16 -8.84 -6.97 16.06
N VAL A 17 -9.93 -7.50 16.61
CA VAL A 17 -11.23 -7.54 15.96
C VAL A 17 -12.17 -6.55 16.66
N PRO A 18 -12.83 -5.62 15.94
CA PRO A 18 -13.81 -4.73 16.52
C PRO A 18 -15.09 -5.50 16.90
N VAL A 19 -15.52 -5.36 18.15
CA VAL A 19 -16.72 -6.00 18.70
C VAL A 19 -17.65 -4.92 19.28
N PRO A 20 -18.97 -4.99 19.01
CA PRO A 20 -19.93 -4.04 19.59
C PRO A 20 -19.97 -4.15 21.12
N GLU A 21 -20.02 -3.01 21.82
CA GLU A 21 -19.91 -2.92 23.29
C GLU A 21 -21.04 -3.65 24.06
N VAL A 22 -22.12 -4.01 23.39
CA VAL A 22 -23.25 -4.78 23.96
C VAL A 22 -22.85 -6.21 24.35
N VAL A 23 -21.69 -6.70 23.90
CA VAL A 23 -21.21 -8.04 24.28
C VAL A 23 -20.30 -7.95 25.51
N THR A 24 -20.73 -8.59 26.59
CA THR A 24 -19.95 -8.73 27.83
C THR A 24 -18.73 -9.61 27.56
N SER A 25 -17.54 -9.01 27.51
CA SER A 25 -16.29 -9.78 27.47
C SER A 25 -16.21 -10.69 28.70
N PRO A 26 -15.89 -11.99 28.57
CA PRO A 26 -15.51 -12.79 29.72
C PRO A 26 -14.33 -12.10 30.38
N GLY A 27 -14.56 -11.62 31.61
CA GLY A 27 -13.64 -10.76 32.32
C GLY A 27 -12.23 -11.35 32.37
N ARG A 28 -11.26 -10.43 32.42
CA ARG A 28 -9.88 -10.67 32.83
C ARG A 28 -9.89 -11.11 34.30
N GLY A 29 -10.35 -12.34 34.55
CA GLY A 29 -10.63 -12.90 35.86
C GLY A 29 -9.85 -14.19 36.04
N GLY A 30 -8.96 -14.20 37.01
CA GLY A 30 -8.00 -15.25 37.25
C GLY A 30 -8.62 -16.63 37.44
N ARG A 31 -7.94 -17.62 36.88
CA ARG A 31 -7.97 -18.99 37.40
C ARG A 31 -6.55 -19.36 37.76
N ARG A 32 -6.20 -19.19 39.04
CA ARG A 32 -5.08 -19.90 39.66
C ARG A 32 -5.39 -21.39 39.49
N MET A 33 -4.68 -22.08 38.61
CA MET A 33 -4.73 -23.54 38.55
C MET A 33 -3.50 -24.14 39.24
N PRO A 34 -3.69 -25.24 39.98
CA PRO A 34 -2.74 -25.73 40.97
C PRO A 34 -1.55 -26.45 40.33
N ARG A 35 -0.41 -26.36 41.01
CA ARG A 35 0.76 -27.21 40.78
C ARG A 35 0.41 -28.67 41.12
N ARG A 36 0.57 -29.57 40.13
CA ARG A 36 0.76 -31.05 40.17
C ARG A 36 0.15 -31.59 38.87
N ALA A 37 0.69 -32.55 38.13
CA ALA A 37 1.87 -33.37 38.26
C ALA A 37 2.22 -33.86 36.84
N ARG A 38 3.49 -34.21 36.64
CA ARG A 38 4.01 -34.88 35.45
C ARG A 38 3.18 -36.12 35.12
N ARG A 39 2.89 -36.36 33.84
CA ARG A 39 2.95 -37.71 33.24
C ARG A 39 3.24 -37.60 31.74
N LYS A 40 4.32 -38.29 31.37
CA LYS A 40 4.82 -38.52 30.01
C LYS A 40 3.77 -39.32 29.22
N VAL A 41 3.67 -39.14 27.90
CA VAL A 41 3.77 -40.22 26.90
C VAL A 41 4.12 -39.58 25.55
N ALA A 42 5.09 -40.19 24.88
CA ALA A 42 5.60 -39.83 23.58
C ALA A 42 4.59 -40.08 22.46
N ALA A 43 4.56 -39.21 21.46
CA ALA A 43 4.16 -39.59 20.10
C ALA A 43 5.00 -38.77 19.13
N GLN A 44 5.75 -39.49 18.32
CA GLN A 44 6.67 -39.00 17.31
C GLN A 44 5.87 -38.25 16.23
N GLY A 45 6.40 -37.10 15.81
CA GLY A 45 5.87 -36.35 14.67
C GLY A 45 6.97 -35.46 14.11
N ARG A 46 7.59 -35.91 13.02
CA ARG A 46 8.56 -35.14 12.22
C ARG A 46 7.95 -33.77 11.89
N VAL A 47 8.52 -32.69 12.43
CA VAL A 47 8.29 -31.35 11.89
C VAL A 47 9.52 -31.02 11.05
N LEU A 48 9.34 -31.11 9.73
CA LEU A 48 10.25 -30.54 8.77
C LEU A 48 10.42 -29.06 9.12
N ALA A 49 11.66 -28.65 9.40
CA ALA A 49 12.02 -27.26 9.59
C ALA A 49 11.84 -26.54 8.24
N ALA A 50 10.62 -26.12 7.94
CA ALA A 50 10.33 -25.23 6.82
C ALA A 50 10.81 -23.84 7.23
N GLY A 51 11.96 -23.43 6.69
CA GLY A 51 12.55 -22.12 6.89
C GLY A 51 11.53 -21.02 6.58
N ALA A 52 11.16 -20.26 7.61
CA ALA A 52 10.43 -19.02 7.44
C ALA A 52 11.39 -18.00 6.84
N ILE A 53 11.37 -17.84 5.52
CA ILE A 53 11.99 -16.68 4.86
C ILE A 53 11.10 -15.49 5.21
N PRO A 54 11.56 -14.49 5.99
CA PRO A 54 10.78 -13.28 6.20
C PRO A 54 10.70 -12.54 4.86
N LEU A 55 9.54 -12.60 4.21
CA LEU A 55 9.23 -11.79 3.05
C LEU A 55 9.11 -10.34 3.52
N SER A 56 10.26 -9.66 3.56
CA SER A 56 10.37 -8.26 3.92
C SER A 56 9.78 -7.46 2.76
N MET A 57 8.53 -7.03 2.88
CA MET A 57 7.92 -6.11 1.92
C MET A 57 8.68 -4.79 1.99
N VAL A 58 9.58 -4.58 1.03
CA VAL A 58 10.20 -3.28 0.79
C VAL A 58 9.13 -2.40 0.14
N LEU A 59 8.57 -1.49 0.93
CA LEU A 59 7.70 -0.44 0.41
C LEU A 59 8.59 0.63 -0.22
N PHE A 60 8.77 0.56 -1.54
CA PHE A 60 9.40 1.64 -2.28
C PHE A 60 8.46 2.85 -2.24
N PRO A 61 8.91 4.03 -1.79
CA PRO A 61 8.13 5.24 -1.96
C PRO A 61 8.01 5.48 -3.46
N LEU A 62 6.81 5.28 -4.01
CA LEU A 62 6.47 5.79 -5.33
C LEU A 62 6.46 7.31 -5.20
N SER A 63 7.59 7.95 -5.47
CA SER A 63 7.60 9.37 -5.78
C SER A 63 6.65 9.57 -6.96
N ALA A 64 5.45 10.08 -6.70
CA ALA A 64 4.48 10.37 -7.73
C ALA A 64 5.06 11.50 -8.58
N VAL A 65 5.69 11.12 -9.68
CA VAL A 65 6.10 12.03 -10.73
C VAL A 65 4.81 12.48 -11.41
N ALA A 66 4.37 13.70 -11.16
CA ALA A 66 3.13 14.28 -11.65
C ALA A 66 3.35 15.03 -12.98
N LEU A 67 4.15 14.46 -13.89
CA LEU A 67 4.29 14.99 -15.25
C LEU A 67 3.05 14.64 -16.10
N PRO A 68 2.74 15.39 -17.17
CA PRO A 68 1.72 14.98 -18.12
C PRO A 68 2.07 13.61 -18.72
N THR A 69 1.09 12.71 -18.79
CA THR A 69 1.28 11.34 -19.27
C THR A 69 0.33 11.02 -20.43
N GLY A 70 0.72 10.02 -21.23
CA GLY A 70 -0.07 9.56 -22.37
C GLY A 70 -0.29 10.61 -23.45
N GLY A 71 0.64 11.56 -23.61
CA GLY A 71 0.56 12.61 -24.63
C GLY A 71 0.64 12.02 -26.04
N GLN A 72 -0.39 12.27 -26.86
CA GLN A 72 -0.52 11.83 -28.25
C GLN A 72 -0.84 13.04 -29.13
N VAL A 73 -0.07 13.24 -30.19
CA VAL A 73 -0.32 14.33 -31.15
C VAL A 73 -1.42 13.89 -32.12
N VAL A 74 -2.54 14.61 -32.11
CA VAL A 74 -3.74 14.32 -32.91
C VAL A 74 -3.76 15.14 -34.19
N SER A 75 -3.19 16.34 -34.17
CA SER A 75 -3.08 17.21 -35.34
C SER A 75 -1.80 18.05 -35.25
N GLY A 76 -1.27 18.45 -36.41
CA GLY A 76 -0.01 19.19 -36.49
C GLY A 76 1.22 18.31 -36.25
N GLN A 77 2.31 18.95 -35.85
CA GLN A 77 3.61 18.34 -35.61
C GLN A 77 4.16 18.84 -34.28
N ALA A 78 4.31 17.93 -33.32
CA ALA A 78 4.96 18.18 -32.05
C ALA A 78 5.68 16.91 -31.58
N THR A 79 6.74 17.08 -30.80
CA THR A 79 7.46 15.99 -30.14
C THR A 79 7.46 16.23 -28.64
N LEU A 80 7.22 15.17 -27.88
CA LEU A 80 7.22 15.21 -26.43
C LEU A 80 8.46 14.45 -25.93
N GLN A 81 9.30 15.12 -25.16
CA GLN A 81 10.53 14.57 -24.61
C GLN A 81 10.60 14.85 -23.12
N THR A 82 10.68 13.81 -22.31
CA THR A 82 10.78 13.93 -20.87
C THR A 82 12.24 13.75 -20.43
N THR A 83 12.77 14.74 -19.71
CA THR A 83 14.13 14.71 -19.14
C THR A 83 14.03 15.01 -17.65
N GLY A 84 14.24 13.99 -16.80
CA GLY A 84 14.08 14.13 -15.36
C GLY A 84 12.65 14.54 -14.98
N SER A 85 12.51 15.66 -14.26
CA SER A 85 11.22 16.25 -13.88
C SER A 85 10.66 17.26 -14.89
N THR A 86 11.25 17.35 -16.10
CA THR A 86 10.84 18.32 -17.12
C THR A 86 10.29 17.63 -18.37
N LEU A 87 9.06 17.97 -18.77
CA LEU A 87 8.50 17.64 -20.08
C LEU A 87 8.78 18.77 -21.06
N ASN A 88 9.52 18.50 -22.12
CA ASN A 88 9.72 19.42 -23.23
C ASN A 88 8.80 19.03 -24.39
N VAL A 89 7.95 19.95 -24.79
CA VAL A 89 7.07 19.84 -25.95
C VAL A 89 7.66 20.73 -27.05
N ASN A 90 8.28 20.12 -28.07
CA ASN A 90 8.77 20.85 -29.24
C ASN A 90 7.74 20.76 -30.36
N GLN A 91 6.96 21.81 -30.53
CA GLN A 91 6.01 21.99 -31.61
C GLN A 91 6.73 22.59 -32.81
N THR A 92 6.60 21.97 -33.99
CA THR A 92 7.24 22.42 -35.24
C THR A 92 6.24 22.97 -36.25
N SER A 93 4.96 22.65 -36.09
CA SER A 93 3.88 23.21 -36.90
C SER A 93 3.25 24.44 -36.24
N GLN A 94 2.70 25.34 -37.04
CA GLN A 94 2.00 26.53 -36.54
C GLN A 94 0.86 26.22 -35.56
N ASN A 95 0.13 25.12 -35.78
CA ASN A 95 -0.90 24.62 -34.87
C ASN A 95 -0.69 23.13 -34.62
N ALA A 96 -0.68 22.71 -33.36
CA ALA A 96 -0.68 21.30 -32.97
C ALA A 96 -1.73 21.03 -31.88
N THR A 97 -2.40 19.89 -31.96
CA THR A 97 -3.32 19.40 -30.91
C THR A 97 -2.74 18.16 -30.29
N ILE A 98 -2.60 18.16 -28.97
CA ILE A 98 -2.03 17.05 -28.20
C ILE A 98 -3.06 16.61 -27.17
N ASN A 99 -3.46 15.35 -27.22
CA ASN A 99 -4.32 14.73 -26.21
C ASN A 99 -3.45 14.11 -25.13
N TYR A 100 -3.76 14.40 -23.87
CA TYR A 100 -3.10 13.79 -22.72
C TYR A 100 -4.08 12.89 -21.98
N GLN A 101 -3.62 11.73 -21.52
CA GLN A 101 -4.41 10.86 -20.65
C GLN A 101 -4.58 11.49 -19.26
N SER A 102 -3.54 12.20 -18.80
CA SER A 102 -3.58 13.05 -17.62
C SER A 102 -2.64 14.23 -17.83
N PHE A 103 -3.08 15.43 -17.52
CA PHE A 103 -2.22 16.61 -17.48
C PHE A 103 -2.11 17.10 -16.04
N ASN A 104 -0.98 16.80 -15.41
CA ASN A 104 -0.63 17.31 -14.09
C ASN A 104 0.77 17.94 -14.18
N VAL A 105 1.08 18.84 -13.26
CA VAL A 105 2.43 19.38 -13.06
C VAL A 105 2.65 19.48 -11.55
N GLY A 106 3.54 18.65 -11.01
CA GLY A 106 3.92 18.69 -9.60
C GLY A 106 4.76 19.92 -9.25
N ALA A 107 4.92 20.18 -7.95
CA ALA A 107 5.59 21.39 -7.44
C ALA A 107 7.06 21.54 -7.87
N ASN A 108 7.75 20.44 -8.19
CA ASN A 108 9.16 20.41 -8.63
C ASN A 108 9.31 19.95 -10.08
N GLU A 109 8.23 20.03 -10.86
CA GLU A 109 8.16 19.57 -12.24
C GLU A 109 7.91 20.74 -13.17
N THR A 110 8.29 20.59 -14.43
CA THR A 110 8.19 21.68 -15.40
C THR A 110 7.70 21.14 -16.73
N VAL A 111 6.79 21.87 -17.35
CA VAL A 111 6.37 21.61 -18.73
C VAL A 111 6.76 22.81 -19.57
N ASN A 112 7.61 22.59 -20.56
CA ASN A 112 8.14 23.63 -21.44
C ASN A 112 7.58 23.44 -22.85
N PHE A 113 6.90 24.46 -23.36
CA PHE A 113 6.37 24.48 -24.73
C PHE A 113 7.29 25.33 -25.60
N ARG A 114 7.97 24.69 -26.56
CA ARG A 114 8.81 25.33 -27.56
C ARG A 114 8.05 25.28 -28.89
N GLN A 115 7.59 26.44 -29.36
CA GLN A 115 6.72 26.60 -30.52
C GLN A 115 7.46 27.21 -31.71
#